data_AF-A0A4V4NCX3-F1
#
_entry.id   AF-A0A4V4NCX3-F1
#
_cell.length_a   1.000
_cell.length_b   1.000
_cell.length_c   1.000
_cell.angle_alpha   90.00
_cell.angle_beta   90.00
_cell.angle_gamma   90.00
#
_symmetry.space_group_name_H-M   'P 1'
#
loop_
_entity.id
_entity.type
_entity.pdbx_description
1 polymer ?
#
loop_
_entity_poly.entity_id
_entity_poly.type
_entity_poly.pdbx_seq_one_letter_code
_entity_poly.pdbx_strand_id
1 'polypeptide(L)'
;MPILGGKNKFNTKPAAIRVEKVQVAAPKPRPKLVHARSSTSSAKASPRASPKPNGKSLLSRKQSASPYPSSSDEKRSERKRKVGSAGPSQPKFDNDSDDDDNYDAFINLEPRKRQRTKDGQFVDTQRVLTRASAFRDNARPLSRLIHAVDISNLKKCPKAKRLLGATADDDVRVRLQYPSNYGAEDYELISEKGIINAVEDIKTVVRFVAHVYLTEEQATEFTEPTNGLIRRLERASNINDFHGFVAALQDANKKIRALAADGTIRKNLDNIHGIPRDLVEFILTQVYDRTVSPEVEKLKQYKNGTDNVYGELTYKFISEILQERTRMTSDQVFVDLGSGVGNVVFQAALEIGCESWGCEMMENPCDFAEAQEKEFGARCKMWGLLPGRVNLERGDFTKSTRIHDAMKRADVILVNNQAFTPQLNAELVNMFLDLKQGCKIVSLKSFVNDQGTRNANDIASNILEVEHLTYPDGGYVSWTNAGGNFCISTKK
;
A
#
# COMPACT_ATOMS: atom_id res chain seq x y z
N MET A 1 45.54 -46.96 31.77
CA MET A 1 46.47 -45.86 32.11
C MET A 1 45.71 -44.54 32.00
N PRO A 2 45.34 -43.91 33.14
CA PRO A 2 44.42 -42.77 33.25
C PRO A 2 45.15 -41.45 33.61
N ILE A 3 44.52 -40.30 33.34
CA ILE A 3 44.74 -39.00 34.04
C ILE A 3 43.37 -38.28 34.03
N LEU A 4 42.58 -38.31 35.12
CA LEU A 4 42.41 -37.24 36.15
C LEU A 4 42.16 -35.86 35.51
N GLY A 5 41.13 -35.06 35.80
CA GLY A 5 40.18 -34.96 36.90
C GLY A 5 39.74 -33.48 36.95
N GLY A 6 38.51 -33.17 37.33
CA GLY A 6 38.09 -31.76 37.48
C GLY A 6 36.58 -31.57 37.61
N LYS A 7 36.06 -31.78 38.81
CA LYS A 7 34.69 -31.38 39.21
C LYS A 7 34.70 -29.91 39.60
N ASN A 8 33.92 -29.05 38.93
CA ASN A 8 33.54 -27.74 39.46
C ASN A 8 32.11 -27.80 39.99
N LYS A 9 31.98 -27.65 41.31
CA LYS A 9 30.72 -27.42 42.02
C LYS A 9 30.38 -25.94 41.93
N PHE A 10 29.26 -25.59 41.29
CA PHE A 10 28.58 -24.33 41.56
C PHE A 10 27.24 -24.62 42.23
N ASN A 11 27.09 -24.04 43.42
CA ASN A 11 26.02 -24.23 44.37
C ASN A 11 25.03 -23.07 44.18
N THR A 12 23.90 -23.28 43.54
CA THR A 12 22.85 -22.26 43.37
C THR A 12 21.72 -22.50 44.36
N LYS A 13 21.54 -21.56 45.29
CA LYS A 13 20.40 -21.51 46.21
C LYS A 13 19.12 -21.12 45.44
N PRO A 14 17.94 -21.68 45.78
CA PRO A 14 16.68 -21.33 45.12
C PRO A 14 16.18 -19.92 45.49
N ALA A 15 15.43 -19.32 44.57
CA ALA A 15 15.00 -17.93 44.52
C ALA A 15 14.07 -17.48 45.66
N ALA A 16 14.21 -16.20 46.06
CA ALA A 16 13.25 -15.50 46.92
C ALA A 16 12.35 -14.60 46.06
N ILE A 17 11.13 -15.06 45.79
CA ILE A 17 10.08 -14.26 45.13
C ILE A 17 9.33 -13.49 46.21
N ARG A 18 9.39 -12.16 46.17
CA ARG A 18 8.62 -11.27 47.04
C ARG A 18 7.26 -11.02 46.41
N VAL A 19 6.21 -11.59 47.00
CA VAL A 19 4.81 -11.36 46.59
C VAL A 19 4.24 -10.20 47.39
N GLU A 20 3.99 -9.07 46.74
CA GLU A 20 3.30 -7.93 47.32
C GLU A 20 1.83 -7.95 46.87
N LYS A 21 0.92 -8.21 47.82
CA LYS A 21 -0.53 -8.18 47.58
C LYS A 21 -1.03 -6.74 47.66
N VAL A 22 -1.28 -6.11 46.52
CA VAL A 22 -1.98 -4.82 46.46
C VAL A 22 -3.49 -5.07 46.50
N GLN A 23 -4.17 -4.56 47.53
CA GLN A 23 -5.62 -4.57 47.64
C GLN A 23 -6.22 -3.50 46.70
N VAL A 24 -6.93 -3.95 45.65
CA VAL A 24 -7.67 -3.05 44.75
C VAL A 24 -9.06 -2.80 45.33
N ALA A 25 -9.36 -1.54 45.65
CA ALA A 25 -10.67 -1.11 46.13
C ALA A 25 -11.73 -1.22 45.01
N ALA A 26 -12.92 -1.72 45.36
CA ALA A 26 -14.03 -1.92 44.43
C ALA A 26 -14.55 -0.59 43.84
N PRO A 27 -14.95 -0.56 42.56
CA PRO A 27 -15.46 0.66 41.92
C PRO A 27 -16.85 1.03 42.44
N LYS A 28 -17.05 2.32 42.75
CA LYS A 28 -18.34 2.90 43.16
C LYS A 28 -19.34 2.89 41.99
N PRO A 29 -20.65 2.66 42.25
CA PRO A 29 -21.66 2.57 41.20
C PRO A 29 -21.94 3.94 40.54
N ARG A 30 -22.05 3.96 39.21
CA ARG A 30 -22.45 5.14 38.44
C ARG A 30 -23.92 5.50 38.67
N PRO A 31 -24.28 6.80 38.71
CA PRO A 31 -25.65 7.26 38.88
C PRO A 31 -26.54 6.94 37.67
N LYS A 32 -27.79 6.54 37.93
CA LYS A 32 -28.84 6.27 36.94
C LYS A 32 -29.30 7.58 36.29
N LEU A 33 -29.31 7.62 34.95
CA LEU A 33 -29.96 8.69 34.18
C LEU A 33 -31.37 8.26 33.76
N VAL A 34 -32.25 9.26 33.80
CA VAL A 34 -33.71 9.18 33.79
C VAL A 34 -34.24 9.07 32.36
N HIS A 35 -35.30 8.28 32.18
CA HIS A 35 -36.08 8.17 30.95
C HIS A 35 -36.57 9.53 30.42
N ALA A 36 -36.37 9.77 29.11
CA ALA A 36 -37.20 10.69 28.33
C ALA A 36 -37.62 10.03 27.02
N ARG A 37 -38.90 10.20 26.69
CA ARG A 37 -39.68 9.45 25.69
C ARG A 37 -39.51 9.97 24.26
N SER A 38 -39.52 9.00 23.35
CA SER A 38 -40.04 8.96 21.97
C SER A 38 -40.46 10.26 21.26
N SER A 39 -39.92 10.44 20.05
CA SER A 39 -40.66 11.03 18.92
C SER A 39 -40.37 10.24 17.63
N THR A 40 -41.43 9.61 17.11
CA THR A 40 -41.55 8.91 15.84
C THR A 40 -41.47 9.85 14.63
N SER A 41 -40.72 9.48 13.59
CA SER A 41 -41.10 9.80 12.19
C SER A 41 -40.43 8.86 11.18
N SER A 42 -41.24 7.91 10.71
CA SER A 42 -41.37 7.39 9.34
C SER A 42 -40.16 7.40 8.38
N ALA A 43 -39.78 6.18 8.01
CA ALA A 43 -38.97 5.82 6.86
C ALA A 43 -39.54 6.34 5.52
N LYS A 44 -38.65 6.75 4.60
CA LYS A 44 -38.88 6.69 3.16
C LYS A 44 -37.67 6.05 2.48
N ALA A 45 -37.90 4.87 1.93
CA ALA A 45 -37.01 4.17 1.02
C ALA A 45 -37.27 4.67 -0.41
N SER A 46 -36.20 4.90 -1.18
CA SER A 46 -36.28 5.16 -2.63
C SER A 46 -35.96 3.87 -3.40
N PRO A 47 -36.65 3.58 -4.52
CA PRO A 47 -36.72 2.24 -5.07
C PRO A 47 -35.56 1.89 -6.01
N ARG A 48 -35.18 0.62 -5.91
CA ARG A 48 -34.30 -0.16 -6.79
C ARG A 48 -35.07 -0.54 -8.06
N ALA A 49 -34.53 -0.22 -9.24
CA ALA A 49 -35.06 -0.67 -10.51
C ALA A 49 -34.28 -1.90 -11.00
N SER A 50 -34.98 -3.03 -11.14
CA SER A 50 -34.53 -4.23 -11.85
C SER A 50 -35.40 -4.40 -13.10
N PRO A 51 -34.85 -4.91 -14.22
CA PRO A 51 -35.55 -4.97 -15.51
C PRO A 51 -36.35 -6.27 -15.65
N LYS A 52 -37.48 -6.22 -16.37
CA LYS A 52 -38.22 -7.40 -16.84
C LYS A 52 -38.92 -7.13 -18.19
N PRO A 53 -39.26 -8.18 -18.94
CA PRO A 53 -38.96 -8.32 -20.36
C PRO A 53 -40.21 -8.19 -21.24
N ASN A 54 -40.02 -8.07 -22.56
CA ASN A 54 -40.97 -8.59 -23.55
C ASN A 54 -40.31 -8.72 -24.92
N GLY A 55 -40.44 -9.90 -25.52
CA GLY A 55 -40.00 -10.21 -26.88
C GLY A 55 -41.13 -10.12 -27.91
N LYS A 56 -40.72 -10.13 -29.18
CA LYS A 56 -41.40 -10.61 -30.41
C LYS A 56 -40.27 -10.71 -31.47
N SER A 57 -39.80 -11.90 -31.84
CA SER A 57 -40.31 -12.80 -32.90
C SER A 57 -39.85 -12.45 -34.34
N LEU A 58 -38.93 -13.31 -34.83
CA LEU A 58 -38.81 -13.92 -36.17
C LEU A 58 -38.49 -13.04 -37.40
N LEU A 59 -37.39 -13.37 -38.10
CA LEU A 59 -37.38 -13.87 -39.49
C LEU A 59 -35.98 -14.41 -39.90
N SER A 60 -35.98 -15.31 -40.87
CA SER A 60 -34.98 -16.35 -41.18
C SER A 60 -33.91 -16.00 -42.23
N ARG A 61 -32.70 -16.55 -42.02
CA ARG A 61 -31.73 -17.21 -42.93
C ARG A 61 -31.60 -16.73 -44.40
N LYS A 62 -30.34 -16.48 -44.83
CA LYS A 62 -29.76 -17.03 -46.08
C LYS A 62 -28.22 -16.96 -46.10
N GLN A 63 -27.61 -18.10 -46.43
CA GLN A 63 -26.22 -18.26 -46.91
C GLN A 63 -26.20 -18.11 -48.43
N SER A 64 -25.07 -17.66 -49.00
CA SER A 64 -24.72 -17.90 -50.40
C SER A 64 -23.21 -18.03 -50.56
N ALA A 65 -22.82 -19.01 -51.37
CA ALA A 65 -21.45 -19.44 -51.67
C ALA A 65 -20.97 -19.03 -53.07
N SER A 66 -19.63 -19.13 -53.26
CA SER A 66 -18.89 -19.54 -54.49
C SER A 66 -18.38 -18.46 -55.47
N PRO A 67 -17.28 -18.68 -56.28
CA PRO A 67 -16.44 -19.89 -56.50
C PRO A 67 -14.88 -19.72 -56.47
N TYR A 68 -14.19 -20.89 -56.46
CA TYR A 68 -12.76 -21.29 -56.52
C TYR A 68 -11.86 -20.74 -57.69
N PRO A 69 -10.53 -21.08 -57.85
CA PRO A 69 -9.73 -22.16 -57.21
C PRO A 69 -8.28 -21.87 -56.73
N SER A 70 -7.71 -22.89 -56.07
CA SER A 70 -6.35 -23.10 -55.57
C SER A 70 -5.30 -23.42 -56.65
N SER A 71 -4.04 -23.01 -56.45
CA SER A 71 -2.85 -23.63 -57.05
C SER A 71 -1.61 -23.45 -56.16
N SER A 72 -0.75 -24.46 -56.19
CA SER A 72 0.43 -24.78 -55.40
C SER A 72 1.75 -24.12 -55.87
N ASP A 73 2.79 -24.27 -55.03
CA ASP A 73 4.25 -24.27 -55.28
C ASP A 73 5.01 -22.95 -55.53
N GLU A 74 5.87 -22.53 -54.58
CA GLU A 74 7.33 -22.77 -54.60
C GLU A 74 8.13 -21.93 -53.55
N LYS A 75 9.02 -22.63 -52.84
CA LYS A 75 10.42 -22.31 -52.46
C LYS A 75 10.82 -21.03 -51.67
N ARG A 76 11.26 -21.32 -50.44
CA ARG A 76 12.64 -21.15 -49.88
C ARG A 76 13.35 -19.80 -50.05
N SER A 77 13.62 -19.14 -48.92
CA SER A 77 14.97 -18.60 -48.65
C SER A 77 15.31 -18.59 -47.16
N GLU A 78 16.32 -19.39 -46.81
CA GLU A 78 17.01 -19.41 -45.52
C GLU A 78 17.99 -18.22 -45.43
N ARG A 79 18.05 -17.52 -44.28
CA ARG A 79 19.23 -16.74 -43.88
C ARG A 79 19.60 -16.99 -42.41
N LYS A 80 20.60 -17.86 -42.22
CA LYS A 80 21.60 -17.84 -41.13
C LYS A 80 22.34 -16.48 -41.17
N ARG A 81 22.93 -15.86 -40.14
CA ARG A 81 23.42 -16.16 -38.78
C ARG A 81 23.85 -14.80 -38.19
N LYS A 82 23.85 -14.59 -36.86
CA LYS A 82 25.08 -14.17 -36.13
C LYS A 82 24.94 -14.30 -34.62
N VAL A 83 25.79 -15.19 -34.08
CA VAL A 83 26.19 -15.28 -32.67
C VAL A 83 27.14 -14.11 -32.38
N GLY A 84 26.89 -13.39 -31.28
CA GLY A 84 27.77 -12.35 -30.74
C GLY A 84 28.33 -12.79 -29.40
N SER A 85 29.65 -12.72 -29.27
CA SER A 85 30.50 -13.22 -28.19
C SER A 85 30.35 -12.47 -26.86
N ALA A 86 30.41 -13.22 -25.77
CA ALA A 86 30.68 -12.73 -24.42
C ALA A 86 32.14 -12.24 -24.30
N GLY A 87 32.33 -11.10 -23.62
CA GLY A 87 33.61 -10.55 -23.17
C GLY A 87 33.48 -10.03 -21.74
N PRO A 88 34.57 -9.96 -20.95
CA PRO A 88 34.54 -10.13 -19.50
C PRO A 88 34.07 -8.90 -18.74
N SER A 89 33.15 -9.10 -17.81
CA SER A 89 32.71 -8.14 -16.81
C SER A 89 33.77 -7.93 -15.74
N GLN A 90 34.25 -6.70 -15.58
CA GLN A 90 35.00 -6.30 -14.38
C GLN A 90 34.03 -6.08 -13.20
N PRO A 91 34.44 -6.44 -11.97
CA PRO A 91 33.60 -6.30 -10.78
C PRO A 91 33.51 -4.82 -10.37
N LYS A 92 32.28 -4.31 -10.24
CA LYS A 92 32.04 -3.09 -9.45
C LYS A 92 32.06 -3.48 -7.97
N PHE A 93 32.89 -2.78 -7.22
CA PHE A 93 32.85 -2.78 -5.77
C PHE A 93 31.60 -2.02 -5.33
N ASP A 94 30.68 -2.71 -4.66
CA ASP A 94 29.59 -2.08 -3.92
C ASP A 94 30.17 -1.56 -2.60
N ASN A 95 29.96 -0.27 -2.35
CA ASN A 95 30.34 0.38 -1.11
C ASN A 95 29.10 0.38 -0.22
N ASP A 96 29.14 -0.42 0.84
CA ASP A 96 28.11 -0.50 1.88
C ASP A 96 27.89 0.88 2.53
N SER A 97 26.63 1.35 2.47
CA SER A 97 26.13 2.37 3.38
C SER A 97 24.67 2.06 3.68
N ASP A 98 24.44 1.58 4.90
CA ASP A 98 23.13 1.40 5.52
C ASP A 98 22.48 2.78 5.80
N ASP A 99 21.87 3.38 4.78
CA ASP A 99 20.82 4.39 4.96
C ASP A 99 19.61 3.98 4.10
N ASP A 100 18.56 3.51 4.78
CA ASP A 100 17.31 3.00 4.24
C ASP A 100 16.37 4.15 3.83
N ASP A 101 16.91 5.09 3.06
CA ASP A 101 16.15 6.19 2.45
C ASP A 101 15.72 5.74 1.05
N ASN A 102 14.55 5.09 0.94
CA ASN A 102 13.93 4.55 -0.30
C ASN A 102 13.63 5.62 -1.38
N TYR A 103 14.16 6.84 -1.25
CA TYR A 103 13.98 7.94 -2.20
C TYR A 103 14.70 7.70 -3.53
N ASP A 104 15.84 6.99 -3.52
CA ASP A 104 16.63 6.70 -4.73
C ASP A 104 15.89 5.79 -5.73
N ALA A 105 14.95 4.96 -5.26
CA ALA A 105 14.08 4.16 -6.13
C ALA A 105 13.13 5.05 -6.95
N PHE A 106 12.57 6.10 -6.34
CA PHE A 106 11.65 7.04 -7.01
C PHE A 106 12.36 8.04 -7.93
N ILE A 107 13.66 8.31 -7.68
CA ILE A 107 14.46 9.28 -8.46
C ILE A 107 14.75 8.77 -9.88
N ASN A 108 14.80 7.45 -10.11
CA ASN A 108 15.18 6.84 -11.39
C ASN A 108 14.04 6.74 -12.43
N LEU A 109 12.99 7.55 -12.30
CA LEU A 109 12.04 7.83 -13.38
C LEU A 109 12.73 8.67 -14.48
N GLU A 110 13.78 8.13 -15.13
CA GLU A 110 14.30 8.70 -16.38
C GLU A 110 13.16 8.80 -17.40
N PRO A 111 13.22 9.73 -18.37
CA PRO A 111 12.24 9.87 -19.45
C PRO A 111 12.35 8.70 -20.45
N ARG A 112 12.15 7.48 -19.97
CA ARG A 112 11.81 6.34 -20.80
C ARG A 112 10.42 6.65 -21.32
N LYS A 113 10.33 6.90 -22.63
CA LYS A 113 9.10 6.88 -23.45
C LYS A 113 8.05 6.08 -22.71
N ARG A 114 6.99 6.77 -22.25
CA ARG A 114 5.86 6.23 -21.49
C ARG A 114 5.85 4.72 -21.55
N GLN A 115 6.19 4.09 -20.44
CA GLN A 115 6.03 2.65 -20.27
C GLN A 115 4.54 2.36 -20.49
N ARG A 116 4.15 2.16 -21.76
CA ARG A 116 2.92 1.47 -22.16
C ARG A 116 2.99 0.17 -21.40
N THR A 117 2.34 0.06 -20.24
CA THR A 117 2.06 -1.18 -19.48
C THR A 117 2.88 -2.36 -20.00
N LYS A 118 4.20 -2.28 -19.83
CA LYS A 118 5.15 -3.30 -20.29
C LYS A 118 5.43 -4.28 -19.16
N ASP A 119 5.05 -3.90 -17.95
CA ASP A 119 4.73 -4.83 -16.88
C ASP A 119 3.36 -5.40 -17.24
N GLY A 120 3.22 -6.71 -17.27
CA GLY A 120 1.97 -7.41 -17.58
C GLY A 120 0.85 -7.20 -16.55
N GLN A 121 0.73 -6.00 -16.00
CA GLN A 121 -0.36 -5.55 -15.16
C GLN A 121 -1.68 -5.71 -15.90
N PHE A 122 -2.53 -6.55 -15.33
CA PHE A 122 -3.91 -6.67 -15.72
C PHE A 122 -4.60 -5.32 -15.50
N VAL A 123 -5.16 -4.73 -16.56
CA VAL A 123 -5.80 -3.40 -16.48
C VAL A 123 -7.29 -3.56 -16.23
N ASP A 124 -7.75 -3.17 -15.04
CA ASP A 124 -9.17 -3.10 -14.72
C ASP A 124 -9.80 -1.83 -15.31
N THR A 125 -10.45 -1.98 -16.46
CA THR A 125 -11.15 -0.88 -17.14
C THR A 125 -12.36 -0.32 -16.39
N GLN A 126 -12.89 -1.03 -15.38
CA GLN A 126 -14.00 -0.54 -14.56
C GLN A 126 -13.51 0.34 -13.40
N ARG A 127 -12.20 0.36 -13.15
CA ARG A 127 -11.61 1.18 -12.08
C ARG A 127 -11.76 2.66 -12.39
N VAL A 128 -12.43 3.37 -11.48
CA VAL A 128 -12.53 4.83 -11.47
C VAL A 128 -11.52 5.39 -10.47
N LEU A 129 -10.50 6.09 -10.96
CA LEU A 129 -9.47 6.71 -10.13
C LEU A 129 -9.84 8.12 -9.67
N THR A 130 -10.59 8.88 -10.47
CA THR A 130 -10.82 10.30 -10.18
C THR A 130 -11.80 10.50 -9.04
N ARG A 131 -11.37 11.25 -8.02
CA ARG A 131 -12.26 11.79 -6.99
C ARG A 131 -12.83 13.12 -7.45
N ALA A 132 -14.03 13.12 -8.02
CA ALA A 132 -14.68 14.33 -8.55
C ALA A 132 -14.78 15.50 -7.55
N SER A 133 -14.92 15.23 -6.25
CA SER A 133 -14.95 16.28 -5.22
C SER A 133 -13.62 17.02 -5.05
N ALA A 134 -12.51 16.45 -5.52
CA ALA A 134 -11.18 17.04 -5.38
C ALA A 134 -10.88 18.17 -6.38
N PHE A 135 -11.70 18.29 -7.43
CA PHE A 135 -11.55 19.27 -8.49
C PHE A 135 -12.70 20.29 -8.51
N ARG A 136 -13.37 20.51 -7.38
CA ARG A 136 -14.41 21.54 -7.23
C ARG A 136 -13.77 22.84 -6.78
N ASP A 137 -14.27 23.97 -7.28
CA ASP A 137 -13.69 25.31 -7.02
C ASP A 137 -13.72 25.73 -5.54
N ASN A 138 -14.61 25.13 -4.74
CA ASN A 138 -14.78 25.41 -3.30
C ASN A 138 -14.25 24.28 -2.41
N ALA A 139 -13.15 23.62 -2.81
CA ALA A 139 -12.53 22.60 -1.98
C ALA A 139 -12.06 23.20 -0.65
N ARG A 140 -12.70 22.79 0.45
CA ARG A 140 -12.34 23.27 1.79
C ARG A 140 -10.97 22.75 2.21
N PRO A 141 -10.21 23.48 3.04
CA PRO A 141 -9.00 22.95 3.65
C PRO A 141 -9.22 21.59 4.31
N LEU A 142 -8.27 20.68 4.14
CA LEU A 142 -8.35 19.33 4.67
C LEU A 142 -8.01 19.33 6.15
N SER A 143 -9.02 19.52 7.01
CA SER A 143 -8.85 19.51 8.48
C SER A 143 -8.20 18.26 9.11
N ARG A 144 -8.06 17.17 8.35
CA ARG A 144 -7.48 15.89 8.80
C ARG A 144 -6.12 15.59 8.17
N LEU A 145 -5.62 16.48 7.32
CA LEU A 145 -4.29 16.34 6.74
C LEU A 145 -3.25 16.64 7.81
N ILE A 146 -2.28 15.75 7.98
CA ILE A 146 -1.09 16.01 8.78
C ILE A 146 -0.07 16.68 7.86
N HIS A 147 0.25 17.94 8.12
CA HIS A 147 1.25 18.65 7.34
C HIS A 147 2.65 18.16 7.72
N ALA A 148 3.60 18.16 6.79
CA ALA A 148 4.99 17.81 7.11
C ALA A 148 5.53 18.68 8.26
N VAL A 149 5.20 19.98 8.30
CA VAL A 149 5.57 20.88 9.40
C VAL A 149 5.03 20.45 10.78
N ASP A 150 3.93 19.69 10.83
CA ASP A 150 3.40 19.17 12.10
C ASP A 150 4.29 18.09 12.68
N ILE A 151 5.06 17.38 11.84
CA ILE A 151 5.99 16.33 12.25
C ILE A 151 7.41 16.88 12.38
N SER A 152 7.91 17.52 11.32
CA SER A 152 9.26 18.08 11.22
C SER A 152 9.25 19.60 11.20
N ASN A 153 9.67 20.20 12.31
CA ASN A 153 9.88 21.65 12.40
C ASN A 153 10.99 22.00 13.39
N LEU A 154 11.55 23.19 13.26
CA LEU A 154 12.66 23.66 14.11
C LEU A 154 12.33 23.69 15.62
N LYS A 155 11.04 23.76 16.01
CA LYS A 155 10.64 23.75 17.42
C LYS A 155 10.67 22.36 18.02
N LYS A 156 10.22 21.35 17.27
CA LYS A 156 10.22 19.93 17.68
C LYS A 156 11.60 19.29 17.50
N CYS A 157 12.35 19.77 16.50
CA CYS A 157 13.64 19.23 16.06
C CYS A 157 14.75 20.29 16.20
N PRO A 158 15.20 20.60 17.43
CA PRO A 158 16.17 21.70 17.65
C PRO A 158 17.56 21.40 17.08
N LYS A 159 17.87 20.14 16.76
CA LYS A 159 19.13 19.71 16.15
C LYS A 159 19.08 19.68 14.62
N ALA A 160 17.90 19.90 14.02
CA ALA A 160 17.75 19.89 12.58
C ALA A 160 18.52 21.03 11.94
N LYS A 161 19.19 20.72 10.83
CA LYS A 161 19.93 21.70 10.04
C LYS A 161 18.99 22.30 9.00
N ARG A 162 19.12 23.61 8.78
CA ARG A 162 18.47 24.29 7.65
C ARG A 162 19.07 23.75 6.35
N LEU A 163 18.21 23.44 5.38
CA LEU A 163 18.62 22.90 4.09
C LEU A 163 18.95 24.00 3.08
N LEU A 164 19.60 23.60 1.98
CA LEU A 164 19.84 24.45 0.81
C LEU A 164 20.63 25.74 1.10
N GLY A 165 21.50 25.72 2.10
CA GLY A 165 22.30 26.90 2.46
C GLY A 165 21.49 28.04 3.09
N ALA A 166 20.25 27.80 3.51
CA ALA A 166 19.41 28.83 4.13
C ALA A 166 20.03 29.37 5.43
N THR A 167 19.98 30.69 5.57
CA THR A 167 20.51 31.43 6.72
C THR A 167 19.49 31.50 7.86
N ALA A 168 19.86 32.12 8.98
CA ALA A 168 18.96 32.32 10.12
C ALA A 168 17.81 33.29 9.80
N ASP A 169 18.03 34.24 8.90
CA ASP A 169 17.06 35.26 8.49
C ASP A 169 16.04 34.74 7.45
N ASP A 170 16.36 33.61 6.82
CA ASP A 170 15.48 32.98 5.83
C ASP A 170 14.28 32.29 6.49
N ASP A 171 13.09 32.54 5.95
CA ASP A 171 11.89 31.78 6.27
C ASP A 171 11.90 30.44 5.52
N VAL A 172 12.38 29.39 6.19
CA VAL A 172 12.48 28.03 5.63
C VAL A 172 11.13 27.35 5.41
N ARG A 173 10.00 28.01 5.70
CA ARG A 173 8.67 27.47 5.44
C ARG A 173 8.29 27.59 3.97
N VAL A 174 7.89 26.47 3.40
CA VAL A 174 7.41 26.41 2.01
C VAL A 174 6.10 25.65 1.93
N ARG A 175 5.35 25.88 0.84
CA ARG A 175 4.10 25.16 0.58
C ARG A 175 4.20 24.40 -0.72
N LEU A 176 3.59 23.22 -0.79
CA LEU A 176 3.56 22.37 -1.97
C LEU A 176 2.13 22.13 -2.43
N GLN A 177 1.84 22.48 -3.68
CA GLN A 177 0.57 22.19 -4.33
C GLN A 177 0.59 20.76 -4.89
N TYR A 178 -0.46 20.00 -4.55
CA TYR A 178 -0.76 18.69 -5.11
C TYR A 178 -1.74 18.81 -6.30
N PRO A 179 -1.92 17.77 -7.13
CA PRO A 179 -2.68 17.88 -8.38
C PRO A 179 -4.19 18.17 -8.22
N SER A 180 -4.74 18.18 -7.00
CA SER A 180 -6.14 18.57 -6.74
C SER A 180 -6.32 20.07 -6.47
N ASN A 181 -7.58 20.52 -6.37
CA ASN A 181 -7.95 21.87 -5.95
C ASN A 181 -7.93 22.06 -4.42
N TYR A 182 -7.56 21.03 -3.64
CA TYR A 182 -7.37 21.21 -2.19
C TYR A 182 -6.14 22.10 -1.92
N GLY A 183 -6.09 22.62 -0.69
CA GLY A 183 -4.97 23.45 -0.24
C GLY A 183 -3.62 22.75 -0.30
N ALA A 184 -2.57 23.56 -0.39
CA ALA A 184 -1.18 23.09 -0.35
C ALA A 184 -0.81 22.52 1.04
N GLU A 185 0.16 21.62 1.05
CA GLU A 185 0.79 21.13 2.29
C GLU A 185 1.93 22.06 2.70
N ASP A 186 2.15 22.20 4.01
CA ASP A 186 3.18 23.05 4.58
C ASP A 186 4.38 22.20 5.01
N TYR A 187 5.58 22.65 4.64
CA TYR A 187 6.88 22.04 4.95
C TYR A 187 7.79 23.08 5.60
N GLU A 188 8.74 22.61 6.41
CA GLU A 188 9.95 23.36 6.76
C GLU A 188 11.15 22.68 6.09
N LEU A 189 11.98 23.45 5.39
CA LEU A 189 13.17 22.96 4.67
C LEU A 189 14.31 22.71 5.66
N ILE A 190 14.19 21.61 6.39
CA ILE A 190 15.14 21.16 7.41
C ILE A 190 15.51 19.68 7.21
N SER A 191 16.66 19.29 7.74
CA SER A 191 17.13 17.90 7.71
C SER A 191 17.66 17.46 9.08
N GLU A 192 17.22 16.27 9.48
CA GLU A 192 17.68 15.51 10.62
C GLU A 192 17.50 14.03 10.28
N LYS A 193 18.23 13.13 10.96
CA LYS A 193 18.05 11.69 10.77
C LYS A 193 16.69 11.26 11.33
N GLY A 194 15.93 10.49 10.56
CA GLY A 194 14.63 9.94 10.98
C GLY A 194 13.46 10.93 10.92
N ILE A 195 13.60 12.04 10.20
CA ILE A 195 12.48 12.93 9.87
C ILE A 195 12.23 12.97 8.36
N ILE A 196 11.06 13.48 7.96
CA ILE A 196 10.66 13.64 6.56
C ILE A 196 11.68 14.51 5.82
N ASN A 197 12.27 13.98 4.75
CA ASN A 197 13.14 14.73 3.84
C ASN A 197 12.31 15.63 2.92
N ALA A 198 12.07 16.87 3.37
CA ALA A 198 11.19 17.82 2.68
C ALA A 198 11.61 18.10 1.23
N VAL A 199 12.92 18.21 0.95
CA VAL A 199 13.42 18.54 -0.39
C VAL A 199 13.16 17.40 -1.37
N GLU A 200 13.43 16.16 -0.98
CA GLU A 200 13.17 14.99 -1.84
C GLU A 200 11.67 14.74 -2.03
N ASP A 201 10.87 14.85 -0.96
CA ASP A 201 9.41 14.68 -1.01
C ASP A 201 8.79 15.70 -2.00
N ILE A 202 9.19 16.98 -1.91
CA ILE A 202 8.75 18.04 -2.83
C ILE A 202 9.11 17.73 -4.28
N LYS A 203 10.38 17.37 -4.56
CA LYS A 203 10.83 17.05 -5.92
C LYS A 203 10.04 15.88 -6.48
N THR A 204 9.80 14.86 -5.67
CA THR A 204 9.10 13.63 -6.05
C THR A 204 7.64 13.88 -6.38
N VAL A 205 6.94 14.70 -5.59
CA VAL A 205 5.56 15.13 -5.92
C VAL A 205 5.51 15.85 -7.26
N VAL A 206 6.40 16.81 -7.51
CA VAL A 206 6.42 17.56 -8.79
C VAL A 206 6.71 16.62 -9.97
N ARG A 207 7.61 15.65 -9.80
CA ARG A 207 7.86 14.61 -10.82
C ARG A 207 6.63 13.76 -11.08
N PHE A 208 5.93 13.28 -10.05
CA PHE A 208 4.71 12.49 -10.26
C PHE A 208 3.60 13.28 -10.94
N VAL A 209 3.42 14.56 -10.60
CA VAL A 209 2.46 15.43 -11.30
C VAL A 209 2.80 15.51 -12.79
N ALA A 210 4.08 15.74 -13.13
CA ALA A 210 4.51 15.84 -14.52
C ALA A 210 4.34 14.53 -15.30
N HIS A 211 4.72 13.38 -14.72
CA HIS A 211 4.79 12.12 -15.45
C HIS A 211 3.49 11.31 -15.43
N VAL A 212 2.66 11.45 -14.39
CA VAL A 212 1.43 10.66 -14.22
C VAL A 212 0.19 11.46 -14.64
N TYR A 213 0.13 12.75 -14.31
CA TYR A 213 -1.09 13.54 -14.49
C TYR A 213 -1.12 14.35 -15.79
N LEU A 214 -0.01 14.44 -16.54
CA LEU A 214 0.11 15.26 -17.76
C LEU A 214 0.45 14.44 -19.00
N THR A 215 0.10 14.97 -20.18
CA THR A 215 0.64 14.50 -21.45
C THR A 215 2.07 14.98 -21.66
N GLU A 216 2.84 14.33 -22.55
CA GLU A 216 4.23 14.74 -22.85
C GLU A 216 4.28 16.21 -23.29
N GLU A 217 3.31 16.64 -24.09
CA GLU A 217 3.16 18.04 -24.53
C GLU A 217 2.86 18.99 -23.35
N GLN A 218 1.94 18.61 -22.47
CA GLN A 218 1.57 19.41 -21.29
C GLN A 218 2.69 19.45 -20.23
N ALA A 219 3.49 18.40 -20.16
CA ALA A 219 4.59 18.25 -19.21
C ALA A 219 5.87 18.99 -19.63
N THR A 220 5.94 19.53 -20.85
CA THR A 220 7.16 20.13 -21.41
C THR A 220 7.77 21.19 -20.48
N GLU A 221 6.96 22.09 -19.90
CA GLU A 221 7.44 23.10 -18.95
C GLU A 221 8.01 22.50 -17.65
N PHE A 222 7.60 21.29 -17.27
CA PHE A 222 8.14 20.58 -16.11
C PHE A 222 9.43 19.83 -16.45
N THR A 223 9.46 19.16 -17.60
CA THR A 223 10.49 18.17 -17.98
C THR A 223 11.59 18.74 -18.89
N GLU A 224 11.51 19.99 -19.31
CA GLU A 224 12.49 20.62 -20.20
C GLU A 224 13.94 20.44 -19.64
N PRO A 225 14.87 19.84 -20.40
CA PRO A 225 16.18 19.42 -19.86
C PRO A 225 17.06 20.53 -19.30
N THR A 226 16.88 21.76 -19.80
CA THR A 226 17.74 22.90 -19.47
C THR A 226 17.13 23.81 -18.40
N ASN A 227 15.83 24.10 -18.52
CA ASN A 227 15.13 25.07 -17.69
C ASN A 227 13.76 24.61 -17.15
N GLY A 228 13.46 23.32 -17.27
CA GLY A 228 12.23 22.74 -16.73
C GLY A 228 12.17 22.87 -15.21
N LEU A 229 10.94 22.91 -14.67
CA LEU A 229 10.71 23.08 -13.23
C LEU A 229 11.42 22.00 -12.39
N ILE A 230 11.40 20.74 -12.85
CA ILE A 230 12.07 19.63 -12.16
C ILE A 230 13.59 19.87 -12.13
N ARG A 231 14.18 20.23 -13.28
CA ARG A 231 15.62 20.50 -13.40
C ARG A 231 16.06 21.68 -12.54
N ARG A 232 15.24 22.72 -12.44
CA ARG A 232 15.50 23.90 -11.58
C ARG A 232 15.52 23.51 -10.11
N LEU A 233 14.55 22.71 -9.65
CA LEU A 233 14.53 22.19 -8.27
C LEU A 233 15.76 21.33 -7.98
N GLU A 234 16.13 20.43 -8.88
CA GLU A 234 17.33 19.59 -8.74
C GLU A 234 18.62 20.40 -8.73
N ARG A 235 18.75 21.39 -9.63
CA ARG A 235 19.93 22.26 -9.67
C ARG A 235 20.09 23.01 -8.37
N ALA A 236 19.00 23.64 -7.89
CA ALA A 236 19.00 24.39 -6.65
C ALA A 236 19.32 23.48 -5.44
N SER A 237 18.80 22.26 -5.43
CA SER A 237 19.13 21.23 -4.44
C SER A 237 20.64 20.91 -4.44
N ASN A 238 21.22 20.67 -5.61
CA ASN A 238 22.62 20.23 -5.73
C ASN A 238 23.64 21.33 -5.40
N ILE A 239 23.32 22.59 -5.71
CA ILE A 239 24.20 23.73 -5.42
C ILE A 239 23.90 24.40 -4.08
N ASN A 240 22.95 23.87 -3.30
CA ASN A 240 22.44 24.48 -2.07
C ASN A 240 22.00 25.94 -2.25
N ASP A 241 21.12 26.18 -3.23
CA ASP A 241 20.50 27.48 -3.49
C ASP A 241 19.06 27.50 -2.97
N PHE A 242 18.89 27.98 -1.75
CA PHE A 242 17.59 28.11 -1.10
C PHE A 242 16.60 28.97 -1.89
N HIS A 243 17.00 30.18 -2.29
CA HIS A 243 16.10 31.11 -2.97
C HIS A 243 15.71 30.59 -4.36
N GLY A 244 16.66 30.01 -5.10
CA GLY A 244 16.37 29.37 -6.39
C GLY A 244 15.39 28.20 -6.26
N PHE A 245 15.50 27.41 -5.20
CA PHE A 245 14.57 26.32 -4.92
C PHE A 245 13.16 26.83 -4.61
N VAL A 246 13.05 27.82 -3.72
CA VAL A 246 11.77 28.44 -3.35
C VAL A 246 11.09 29.06 -4.58
N ALA A 247 11.84 29.78 -5.40
CA ALA A 247 11.31 30.37 -6.64
C ALA A 247 10.83 29.30 -7.63
N ALA A 248 11.59 28.23 -7.83
CA ALA A 248 11.18 27.12 -8.70
C ALA A 248 9.93 26.39 -8.18
N LEU A 249 9.82 26.22 -6.86
CA LEU A 249 8.64 25.63 -6.22
C LEU A 249 7.41 26.53 -6.38
N GLN A 250 7.56 27.84 -6.24
CA GLN A 250 6.46 28.79 -6.46
C GLN A 250 5.94 28.73 -7.90
N ASP A 251 6.83 28.67 -8.88
CA ASP A 251 6.47 28.51 -10.30
C ASP A 251 5.73 27.19 -10.54
N ALA A 252 6.24 26.09 -9.97
CA ALA A 252 5.59 24.78 -10.05
C ALA A 252 4.19 24.81 -9.43
N ASN A 253 4.05 25.37 -8.23
CA ASN A 253 2.76 25.49 -7.55
C ASN A 253 1.75 26.32 -8.34
N LYS A 254 2.19 27.38 -9.00
CA LYS A 254 1.33 28.22 -9.86
C LYS A 254 0.85 27.40 -11.06
N LYS A 255 1.74 26.65 -11.70
CA LYS A 255 1.41 25.83 -12.87
C LYS A 255 0.47 24.67 -12.51
N ILE A 256 0.76 23.94 -11.42
CA ILE A 256 -0.09 22.84 -10.94
C ILE A 256 -1.50 23.33 -10.63
N ARG A 257 -1.64 24.47 -9.93
CA ARG A 257 -2.96 25.08 -9.66
C ARG A 257 -3.70 25.46 -10.94
N ALA A 258 -3.02 26.03 -11.92
CA ALA A 258 -3.64 26.39 -13.19
C ALA A 258 -4.18 25.15 -13.93
N LEU A 259 -3.38 24.07 -14.00
CA LEU A 259 -3.75 22.81 -14.65
C LEU A 259 -4.85 22.03 -13.90
N ALA A 260 -4.94 22.21 -12.57
CA ALA A 260 -6.03 21.65 -11.78
C ALA A 260 -7.34 22.44 -12.03
N ALA A 261 -7.25 23.78 -12.05
CA ALA A 261 -8.38 24.68 -12.23
C ALA A 261 -8.96 24.65 -13.67
N ASP A 262 -8.12 24.52 -14.69
CA ASP A 262 -8.58 24.42 -16.09
C ASP A 262 -9.14 23.02 -16.45
N GLY A 263 -9.04 22.07 -15.52
CA GLY A 263 -9.56 20.70 -15.66
C GLY A 263 -8.64 19.74 -16.42
N THR A 264 -7.45 20.16 -16.83
CA THR A 264 -6.47 19.31 -17.54
C THR A 264 -6.12 18.08 -16.73
N ILE A 265 -5.76 18.26 -15.46
CA ILE A 265 -5.37 17.15 -14.57
C ILE A 265 -6.52 16.15 -14.43
N ARG A 266 -7.73 16.63 -14.18
CA ARG A 266 -8.92 15.78 -14.05
C ARG A 266 -9.18 14.98 -15.32
N LYS A 267 -9.16 15.64 -16.48
CA LYS A 267 -9.40 15.01 -17.77
C LYS A 267 -8.38 13.91 -18.06
N ASN A 268 -7.11 14.13 -17.73
CA ASN A 268 -6.09 13.12 -17.92
C ASN A 268 -6.27 11.94 -16.96
N LEU A 269 -6.56 12.22 -15.68
CA LEU A 269 -6.80 11.19 -14.67
C LEU A 269 -8.01 10.30 -15.01
N ASP A 270 -9.07 10.88 -15.59
CA ASP A 270 -10.27 10.15 -16.06
C ASP A 270 -9.94 9.11 -17.16
N ASN A 271 -8.79 9.24 -17.85
CA ASN A 271 -8.35 8.30 -18.90
C ASN A 271 -7.33 7.25 -18.40
N ILE A 272 -7.02 7.25 -17.10
CA ILE A 272 -6.07 6.32 -16.48
C ILE A 272 -6.86 5.31 -15.63
N HIS A 273 -6.54 4.03 -15.78
CA HIS A 273 -7.24 2.93 -15.10
C HIS A 273 -6.40 2.25 -14.00
N GLY A 274 -5.11 2.56 -13.92
CA GLY A 274 -4.21 2.03 -12.90
C GLY A 274 -3.23 3.09 -12.42
N ILE A 275 -2.84 3.01 -11.14
CA ILE A 275 -1.85 3.91 -10.55
C ILE A 275 -0.47 3.22 -10.69
N PRO A 276 0.58 3.92 -11.14
CA PRO A 276 1.93 3.37 -11.14
C PRO A 276 2.33 2.90 -9.73
N ARG A 277 3.01 1.74 -9.63
CA ARG A 277 3.42 1.15 -8.34
C ARG A 277 4.20 2.13 -7.48
N ASP A 278 5.14 2.83 -8.10
CA ASP A 278 5.96 3.84 -7.43
C ASP A 278 5.11 4.97 -6.83
N LEU A 279 4.02 5.38 -7.49
CA LEU A 279 3.12 6.40 -6.94
C LEU A 279 2.26 5.85 -5.80
N VAL A 280 1.80 4.60 -5.89
CA VAL A 280 1.09 3.92 -4.79
C VAL A 280 1.99 3.88 -3.55
N GLU A 281 3.21 3.36 -3.74
CA GLU A 281 4.20 3.24 -2.68
C GLU A 281 4.53 4.59 -2.06
N PHE A 282 4.80 5.60 -2.88
CA PHE A 282 5.09 6.95 -2.40
C PHE A 282 3.94 7.52 -1.56
N ILE A 283 2.68 7.39 -2.02
CA ILE A 283 1.52 7.88 -1.27
C ILE A 283 1.37 7.16 0.07
N LEU A 284 1.55 5.84 0.11
CA LEU A 284 1.41 5.05 1.34
C LEU A 284 2.56 5.34 2.31
N THR A 285 3.78 5.51 1.82
CA THR A 285 4.92 5.96 2.63
C THR A 285 4.67 7.35 3.22
N GLN A 286 4.13 8.30 2.45
CA GLN A 286 3.74 9.61 2.99
C GLN A 286 2.75 9.49 4.16
N VAL A 287 1.78 8.57 4.06
CA VAL A 287 0.80 8.29 5.13
C VAL A 287 1.51 7.68 6.34
N TYR A 288 2.35 6.66 6.14
CA TYR A 288 3.09 5.97 7.20
C TYR A 288 4.02 6.93 7.95
N ASP A 289 4.79 7.75 7.24
CA ASP A 289 5.74 8.71 7.82
C ASP A 289 5.08 9.77 8.72
N ARG A 290 3.81 10.08 8.46
CA ARG A 290 3.06 11.09 9.20
C ARG A 290 2.27 10.52 10.38
N THR A 291 2.19 9.19 10.49
CA THR A 291 1.28 8.54 11.46
C THR A 291 1.96 7.46 12.29
N VAL A 292 2.75 6.59 11.67
CA VAL A 292 3.41 5.44 12.31
C VAL A 292 4.86 5.74 12.64
N SER A 293 5.65 6.20 11.67
CA SER A 293 7.09 6.48 11.84
C SER A 293 7.43 7.30 13.09
N PRO A 294 6.68 8.36 13.46
CA PRO A 294 7.00 9.18 14.64
C PRO A 294 7.01 8.40 15.96
N GLU A 295 6.26 7.29 16.04
CA GLU A 295 6.10 6.50 17.26
C GLU A 295 6.25 4.99 17.01
N VAL A 296 6.98 4.60 15.96
CA VAL A 296 7.16 3.22 15.49
C VAL A 296 7.69 2.27 16.58
N GLU A 297 8.43 2.78 17.56
CA GLU A 297 8.92 2.00 18.70
C GLU A 297 7.80 1.39 19.55
N LYS A 298 6.58 1.98 19.53
CA LYS A 298 5.39 1.40 20.19
C LYS A 298 4.94 0.09 19.54
N LEU A 299 5.33 -0.16 18.29
CA LEU A 299 5.10 -1.42 17.59
C LEU A 299 6.16 -2.48 17.92
N LYS A 300 7.20 -2.20 18.71
CA LYS A 300 8.18 -3.26 19.06
C LYS A 300 7.86 -4.00 20.35
N GLN A 301 6.80 -3.61 21.06
CA GLN A 301 6.47 -4.10 22.41
C GLN A 301 5.73 -5.45 22.41
N TYR A 302 6.20 -6.43 21.66
CA TYR A 302 5.58 -7.76 21.60
C TYR A 302 6.29 -8.80 22.47
N LYS A 303 5.50 -9.79 22.92
CA LYS A 303 6.02 -10.93 23.68
C LYS A 303 6.43 -12.03 22.72
N ASN A 304 7.72 -12.39 22.71
CA ASN A 304 8.22 -13.54 21.96
C ASN A 304 7.42 -14.81 22.30
N GLY A 305 7.00 -15.55 21.27
CA GLY A 305 6.20 -16.78 21.43
C GLY A 305 4.69 -16.56 21.51
N THR A 306 4.18 -15.39 21.13
CA THR A 306 2.74 -15.10 20.99
C THR A 306 2.37 -14.89 19.53
N ASP A 307 1.08 -14.99 19.19
CA ASP A 307 0.55 -14.70 17.84
C ASP A 307 0.75 -13.23 17.42
N ASN A 308 1.09 -12.35 18.36
CA ASN A 308 1.13 -10.91 18.19
C ASN A 308 2.49 -10.39 17.67
N VAL A 309 3.33 -11.22 17.06
CA VAL A 309 4.61 -10.73 16.52
C VAL A 309 4.36 -9.90 15.26
N TYR A 310 4.77 -8.64 15.28
CA TYR A 310 4.64 -7.77 14.12
C TYR A 310 5.74 -7.99 13.10
N GLY A 311 5.31 -8.16 11.85
CA GLY A 311 6.15 -8.19 10.67
C GLY A 311 5.36 -7.63 9.50
N GLU A 312 5.97 -6.75 8.72
CA GLU A 312 5.33 -6.09 7.59
C GLU A 312 5.68 -6.83 6.29
N LEU A 313 4.69 -6.96 5.41
CA LEU A 313 4.89 -7.34 4.01
C LEU A 313 5.13 -6.06 3.22
N THR A 314 6.15 -6.02 2.38
CA THR A 314 6.50 -4.78 1.66
C THR A 314 5.56 -4.52 0.49
N TYR A 315 5.48 -3.26 0.06
CA TYR A 315 4.58 -2.83 -1.02
C TYR A 315 4.78 -3.65 -2.30
N LYS A 316 6.05 -3.89 -2.66
CA LYS A 316 6.43 -4.73 -3.80
C LYS A 316 5.84 -6.14 -3.71
N PHE A 317 5.93 -6.78 -2.54
CA PHE A 317 5.42 -8.12 -2.35
C PHE A 317 3.89 -8.17 -2.49
N ILE A 318 3.20 -7.19 -1.89
CA ILE A 318 1.76 -7.08 -1.99
C ILE A 318 1.31 -6.80 -3.43
N SER A 319 2.01 -5.95 -4.18
CA SER A 319 1.71 -5.73 -5.61
C SER A 319 1.83 -7.02 -6.42
N GLU A 320 2.87 -7.84 -6.18
CA GLU A 320 3.00 -9.15 -6.83
C GLU A 320 1.80 -10.05 -6.47
N ILE A 321 1.46 -10.16 -5.19
CA ILE A 321 0.34 -10.98 -4.72
C ILE A 321 -0.99 -10.52 -5.34
N LEU A 322 -1.34 -9.24 -5.19
CA LEU A 322 -2.67 -8.72 -5.54
C LEU A 322 -2.85 -8.54 -7.05
N GLN A 323 -1.84 -8.04 -7.76
CA GLN A 323 -1.97 -7.80 -9.21
C GLN A 323 -1.57 -9.00 -10.06
N GLU A 324 -0.45 -9.67 -9.75
CA GLU A 324 0.14 -10.64 -10.67
C GLU A 324 -0.38 -12.06 -10.41
N ARG A 325 -0.41 -12.47 -9.13
CA ARG A 325 -0.80 -13.83 -8.72
C ARG A 325 -2.30 -14.00 -8.57
N THR A 326 -2.93 -13.12 -7.80
CA THR A 326 -4.38 -13.21 -7.55
C THR A 326 -5.21 -12.52 -8.62
N ARG A 327 -4.64 -11.50 -9.30
CA ARG A 327 -5.25 -10.70 -10.38
C ARG A 327 -6.54 -10.02 -9.95
N MET A 328 -6.47 -9.32 -8.81
CA MET A 328 -7.64 -8.66 -8.25
C MET A 328 -8.13 -7.50 -9.12
N THR A 329 -9.44 -7.26 -9.06
CA THR A 329 -10.13 -6.13 -9.70
C THR A 329 -10.90 -5.29 -8.68
N SER A 330 -11.32 -4.09 -9.08
CA SER A 330 -11.92 -3.09 -8.20
C SER A 330 -13.33 -3.42 -7.73
N ASP A 331 -14.01 -4.36 -8.35
CA ASP A 331 -15.32 -4.88 -7.94
C ASP A 331 -15.24 -6.01 -6.90
N GLN A 332 -14.03 -6.49 -6.60
CA GLN A 332 -13.79 -7.58 -5.66
C GLN A 332 -13.61 -7.10 -4.21
N VAL A 333 -13.54 -8.07 -3.30
CA VAL A 333 -13.37 -7.86 -1.86
C VAL A 333 -12.07 -8.48 -1.36
N PHE A 334 -11.25 -7.68 -0.69
CA PHE A 334 -10.03 -8.06 -0.01
C PHE A 334 -10.23 -8.06 1.51
N VAL A 335 -9.68 -9.05 2.21
CA VAL A 335 -9.68 -9.13 3.68
C VAL A 335 -8.27 -9.46 4.19
N ASP A 336 -7.79 -8.73 5.19
CA ASP A 336 -6.52 -8.98 5.89
C ASP A 336 -6.78 -9.35 7.36
N LEU A 337 -6.36 -10.56 7.76
CA LEU A 337 -6.57 -11.10 9.11
C LEU A 337 -5.28 -10.96 9.94
N GLY A 338 -5.32 -10.11 10.96
CA GLY A 338 -4.12 -9.65 11.67
C GLY A 338 -3.45 -8.49 10.91
N SER A 339 -4.24 -7.47 10.58
CA SER A 339 -3.84 -6.42 9.65
C SER A 339 -2.78 -5.45 10.19
N GLY A 340 -2.42 -5.54 11.47
CA GLY A 340 -1.48 -4.62 12.11
C GLY A 340 -1.95 -3.18 11.99
N VAL A 341 -1.09 -2.30 11.49
CA VAL A 341 -1.42 -0.89 11.24
C VAL A 341 -2.29 -0.68 9.98
N GLY A 342 -2.56 -1.73 9.19
CA GLY A 342 -3.46 -1.67 8.04
C GLY A 342 -2.80 -1.35 6.70
N ASN A 343 -1.47 -1.35 6.62
CA ASN A 343 -0.70 -1.04 5.39
C ASN A 343 -1.23 -1.78 4.15
N VAL A 344 -1.45 -3.10 4.25
CA VAL A 344 -1.92 -3.91 3.13
C VAL A 344 -3.37 -3.55 2.73
N VAL A 345 -4.22 -3.23 3.71
CA VAL A 345 -5.60 -2.79 3.47
C VAL A 345 -5.62 -1.48 2.69
N PHE A 346 -4.78 -0.51 3.07
CA PHE A 346 -4.65 0.76 2.35
C PHE A 346 -4.09 0.55 0.94
N GLN A 347 -3.10 -0.33 0.78
CA GLN A 347 -2.55 -0.65 -0.54
C GLN A 347 -3.58 -1.30 -1.45
N ALA A 348 -4.30 -2.32 -0.99
CA ALA A 348 -5.36 -2.97 -1.76
C ALA A 348 -6.42 -1.95 -2.21
N ALA A 349 -6.86 -1.07 -1.29
CA ALA A 349 -7.83 -0.03 -1.60
C ALA A 349 -7.28 1.02 -2.58
N LEU A 350 -6.02 1.42 -2.49
CA LEU A 350 -5.45 2.43 -3.38
C LEU A 350 -5.11 1.86 -4.76
N GLU A 351 -4.33 0.78 -4.77
CA GLU A 351 -3.73 0.16 -5.96
C GLU A 351 -4.76 -0.58 -6.81
N ILE A 352 -5.59 -1.41 -6.19
CA ILE A 352 -6.63 -2.20 -6.88
C ILE A 352 -7.93 -1.40 -6.96
N GLY A 353 -8.28 -0.69 -5.89
CA GLY A 353 -9.57 -0.04 -5.79
C GLY A 353 -10.70 -0.89 -5.25
N CYS A 354 -10.37 -2.09 -4.78
CA CYS A 354 -11.33 -3.04 -4.23
C CYS A 354 -11.89 -2.56 -2.89
N GLU A 355 -12.96 -3.19 -2.45
CA GLU A 355 -13.35 -3.08 -1.05
C GLU A 355 -12.37 -3.87 -0.19
N SER A 356 -11.79 -3.22 0.82
CA SER A 356 -10.71 -3.77 1.64
C SER A 356 -11.11 -3.75 3.12
N TRP A 357 -10.88 -4.87 3.80
CA TRP A 357 -11.13 -5.05 5.22
C TRP A 357 -9.86 -5.46 5.95
N GLY A 358 -9.66 -4.91 7.14
CA GLY A 358 -8.60 -5.35 8.07
C GLY A 358 -9.18 -5.61 9.45
N CYS A 359 -8.65 -6.63 10.13
CA CYS A 359 -8.96 -6.87 11.53
C CYS A 359 -7.68 -7.02 12.34
N GLU A 360 -7.58 -6.27 13.43
CA GLU A 360 -6.45 -6.28 14.35
C GLU A 360 -6.97 -6.20 15.79
N MET A 361 -6.36 -6.94 16.71
CA MET A 361 -6.78 -6.98 18.13
C MET A 361 -5.88 -6.15 19.05
N MET A 362 -4.64 -5.87 18.63
CA MET A 362 -3.63 -5.18 19.42
C MET A 362 -3.88 -3.67 19.44
N GLU A 363 -3.93 -3.10 20.65
CA GLU A 363 -4.33 -1.71 20.88
C GLU A 363 -3.45 -0.69 20.12
N ASN A 364 -2.13 -0.79 20.25
CA ASN A 364 -1.19 0.13 19.59
C ASN A 364 -1.33 0.08 18.05
N PRO A 365 -1.25 -1.09 17.38
CA PRO A 365 -1.52 -1.20 15.94
C PRO A 365 -2.87 -0.62 15.51
N CYS A 366 -3.95 -0.88 16.25
CA CYS A 366 -5.26 -0.33 15.91
C CYS A 366 -5.30 1.21 16.02
N ASP A 367 -4.66 1.79 17.04
CA ASP A 367 -4.57 3.26 17.19
C ASP A 367 -3.84 3.88 15.99
N PHE A 368 -2.75 3.26 15.55
CA PHE A 368 -2.02 3.66 14.35
C PHE A 368 -2.87 3.49 13.08
N ALA A 369 -3.61 2.39 12.95
CA ALA A 369 -4.46 2.14 11.80
C ALA A 369 -5.58 3.19 11.68
N GLU A 370 -6.18 3.61 12.80
CA GLU A 370 -7.18 4.69 12.84
C GLU A 370 -6.59 6.07 12.50
N ALA A 371 -5.32 6.32 12.87
CA ALA A 371 -4.61 7.53 12.48
C ALA A 371 -4.27 7.51 10.97
N GLN A 372 -3.75 6.38 10.48
CA GLN A 372 -3.46 6.14 9.07
C GLN A 372 -4.72 6.28 8.20
N GLU A 373 -5.87 5.76 8.62
CA GLU A 373 -7.11 5.87 7.82
C GLU A 373 -7.51 7.33 7.58
N LYS A 374 -7.37 8.19 8.60
CA LYS A 374 -7.68 9.62 8.49
C LYS A 374 -6.71 10.32 7.54
N GLU A 375 -5.42 10.07 7.70
CA GLU A 375 -4.38 10.66 6.85
C GLU A 375 -4.46 10.12 5.41
N PHE A 376 -4.62 8.82 5.21
CA PHE A 376 -4.86 8.18 3.91
C PHE A 376 -6.04 8.83 3.17
N GLY A 377 -7.17 9.02 3.86
CA GLY A 377 -8.34 9.68 3.28
C GLY A 377 -8.10 11.14 2.89
N ALA A 378 -7.25 11.87 3.61
CA ALA A 378 -6.83 13.24 3.28
C ALA A 378 -5.80 13.26 2.15
N ARG A 379 -4.80 12.38 2.20
CA ARG A 379 -3.73 12.23 1.21
C ARG A 379 -4.29 11.85 -0.16
N CYS A 380 -5.19 10.88 -0.26
CA CYS A 380 -5.87 10.55 -1.51
C CYS A 380 -6.65 11.75 -2.08
N LYS A 381 -7.22 12.62 -1.23
CA LYS A 381 -7.90 13.84 -1.71
C LYS A 381 -6.91 14.83 -2.31
N MET A 382 -5.73 15.02 -1.69
CA MET A 382 -4.68 15.88 -2.22
C MET A 382 -4.24 15.43 -3.61
N TRP A 383 -4.06 14.12 -3.80
CA TRP A 383 -3.73 13.51 -5.08
C TRP A 383 -4.90 13.44 -6.08
N GLY A 384 -6.13 13.79 -5.66
CA GLY A 384 -7.32 13.69 -6.52
C GLY A 384 -7.78 12.26 -6.78
N LEU A 385 -7.29 11.29 -6.00
CA LEU A 385 -7.53 9.87 -6.16
C LEU A 385 -8.71 9.37 -5.31
N LEU A 386 -9.48 8.45 -5.87
CA LEU A 386 -10.59 7.76 -5.24
C LEU A 386 -10.15 6.33 -4.89
N PRO A 387 -9.72 6.05 -3.65
CA PRO A 387 -9.43 4.68 -3.24
C PRO A 387 -10.73 3.86 -3.18
N GLY A 388 -10.58 2.54 -3.15
CA GLY A 388 -11.61 1.61 -2.74
C GLY A 388 -12.07 1.84 -1.30
N ARG A 389 -13.10 1.11 -0.87
CA ARG A 389 -13.64 1.25 0.50
C ARG A 389 -12.67 0.59 1.49
N VAL A 390 -12.18 1.34 2.46
CA VAL A 390 -11.40 0.82 3.58
C VAL A 390 -12.33 0.61 4.78
N ASN A 391 -12.19 -0.54 5.45
CA ASN A 391 -12.90 -0.86 6.67
C ASN A 391 -11.93 -1.53 7.65
N LEU A 392 -11.66 -0.88 8.77
CA LEU A 392 -10.80 -1.43 9.82
C LEU A 392 -11.65 -1.82 11.03
N GLU A 393 -11.43 -3.02 11.54
CA GLU A 393 -12.09 -3.54 12.73
C GLU A 393 -11.06 -3.75 13.84
N ARG A 394 -11.29 -3.09 14.98
CA ARG A 394 -10.57 -3.40 16.22
C ARG A 394 -11.25 -4.59 16.89
N GLY A 395 -10.60 -5.75 16.88
CA GLY A 395 -11.11 -6.93 17.54
C GLY A 395 -10.40 -8.22 17.13
N ASP A 396 -10.86 -9.29 17.77
CA ASP A 396 -10.45 -10.65 17.45
C ASP A 396 -11.20 -11.12 16.19
N PHE A 397 -10.46 -11.38 15.11
CA PHE A 397 -11.04 -11.78 13.83
C PHE A 397 -11.79 -13.12 13.91
N THR A 398 -11.52 -13.97 14.92
CA THR A 398 -12.24 -15.23 15.14
C THR A 398 -13.65 -15.01 15.73
N LYS A 399 -13.92 -13.80 16.21
CA LYS A 399 -15.17 -13.42 16.90
C LYS A 399 -15.92 -12.29 16.20
N SER A 400 -15.26 -11.53 15.32
CA SER A 400 -15.89 -10.37 14.67
C SER A 400 -16.88 -10.80 13.60
N THR A 401 -18.17 -10.58 13.88
CA THR A 401 -19.26 -10.83 12.93
C THR A 401 -19.11 -10.02 11.65
N ARG A 402 -18.63 -8.77 11.73
CA ARG A 402 -18.40 -7.91 10.58
C ARG A 402 -17.34 -8.48 9.65
N ILE A 403 -16.26 -9.03 10.22
CA ILE A 403 -15.18 -9.67 9.45
C ILE A 403 -15.67 -10.97 8.85
N HIS A 404 -16.39 -11.80 9.60
CA HIS A 404 -16.97 -13.03 9.06
C HIS A 404 -17.92 -12.75 7.88
N ASP A 405 -18.73 -11.70 7.96
CA ASP A 405 -19.62 -11.29 6.86
C ASP A 405 -18.86 -10.74 5.65
N ALA A 406 -17.71 -10.09 5.86
CA ALA A 406 -16.80 -9.72 4.77
C ALA A 406 -16.14 -10.95 4.13
N MET A 407 -15.68 -11.91 4.95
CA MET A 407 -15.05 -13.16 4.49
C MET A 407 -15.96 -14.01 3.59
N LYS A 408 -17.25 -14.13 3.90
CA LYS A 408 -18.22 -14.88 3.08
C LYS A 408 -18.29 -14.42 1.62
N ARG A 409 -17.94 -13.16 1.36
CA ARG A 409 -17.95 -12.53 0.03
C ARG A 409 -16.55 -12.18 -0.50
N ALA A 410 -15.51 -12.43 0.29
CA ALA A 410 -14.12 -12.15 -0.06
C ALA A 410 -13.69 -12.91 -1.32
N ASP A 411 -12.89 -12.25 -2.15
CA ASP A 411 -12.22 -12.83 -3.31
C ASP A 411 -10.79 -13.23 -2.95
N VAL A 412 -10.13 -12.41 -2.12
CA VAL A 412 -8.78 -12.66 -1.62
C VAL A 412 -8.74 -12.38 -0.12
N ILE A 413 -8.15 -13.32 0.62
CA ILE A 413 -7.87 -13.18 2.04
C ILE A 413 -6.37 -13.29 2.25
N LEU A 414 -5.78 -12.33 2.94
CA LEU A 414 -4.40 -12.40 3.41
C LEU A 414 -4.37 -12.83 4.87
N VAL A 415 -3.47 -13.76 5.18
CA VAL A 415 -3.13 -14.16 6.55
C VAL A 415 -1.62 -14.26 6.67
N ASN A 416 -0.97 -13.28 7.31
CA ASN A 416 0.45 -13.38 7.66
C ASN A 416 0.65 -14.32 8.87
N ASN A 417 0.49 -15.63 8.65
CA ASN A 417 0.56 -16.65 9.70
C ASN A 417 1.99 -17.10 10.06
N GLN A 418 3.01 -16.28 9.79
CA GLN A 418 4.41 -16.63 10.04
C GLN A 418 4.71 -16.94 11.51
N ALA A 419 4.08 -16.21 12.43
CA ALA A 419 4.24 -16.40 13.88
C ALA A 419 3.03 -17.05 14.57
N PHE A 420 1.98 -17.39 13.82
CA PHE A 420 0.75 -17.91 14.42
C PHE A 420 0.92 -19.32 14.99
N THR A 421 0.24 -19.55 16.10
CA THR A 421 0.16 -20.81 16.83
C THR A 421 -0.61 -21.86 16.00
N PRO A 422 -0.34 -23.16 16.21
CA PRO A 422 -1.10 -24.22 15.56
C PRO A 422 -2.61 -24.15 15.86
N GLN A 423 -2.98 -23.73 17.08
CA GLN A 423 -4.37 -23.59 17.50
C GLN A 423 -5.11 -22.54 16.69
N LEU A 424 -4.52 -21.35 16.54
CA LEU A 424 -5.10 -20.28 15.73
C LEU A 424 -5.21 -20.67 14.25
N ASN A 425 -4.20 -21.38 13.71
CA ASN A 425 -4.28 -21.90 12.35
C ASN A 425 -5.41 -22.93 12.17
N ALA A 426 -5.69 -23.77 13.18
CA ALA A 426 -6.82 -24.70 13.13
C ALA A 426 -8.18 -23.98 13.17
N GLU A 427 -8.31 -22.91 13.96
CA GLU A 427 -9.51 -22.06 13.97
C GLU A 427 -9.74 -21.37 12.62
N LEU A 428 -8.67 -20.85 11.98
CA LEU A 428 -8.73 -20.28 10.64
C LEU A 428 -9.23 -21.29 9.59
N VAL A 429 -8.76 -22.54 9.64
CA VAL A 429 -9.26 -23.60 8.74
C VAL A 429 -10.77 -23.81 8.89
N ASN A 430 -11.29 -23.74 10.12
CA ASN A 430 -12.74 -23.82 10.34
C ASN A 430 -13.48 -22.61 9.74
N MET A 431 -12.91 -21.40 9.87
CA MET A 431 -13.48 -20.19 9.25
C MET A 431 -13.48 -20.26 7.72
N PHE A 432 -12.52 -20.99 7.12
CA PHE A 432 -12.43 -21.14 5.66
C PHE A 432 -13.54 -22.00 5.04
N LEU A 433 -14.31 -22.74 5.86
CA LEU A 433 -15.47 -23.51 5.42
C LEU A 433 -16.57 -22.61 4.82
N ASP A 434 -16.71 -21.39 5.34
CA ASP A 434 -17.76 -20.45 4.96
C ASP A 434 -17.39 -19.53 3.78
N LEU A 435 -16.20 -19.72 3.19
CA LEU A 435 -15.74 -18.93 2.05
C LEU A 435 -16.45 -19.32 0.77
N LYS A 436 -16.67 -18.33 -0.10
CA LYS A 436 -17.19 -18.60 -1.44
C LYS A 436 -16.19 -19.40 -2.28
N GLN A 437 -16.75 -20.19 -3.20
CA GLN A 437 -15.99 -20.89 -4.24
C GLN A 437 -15.02 -19.95 -4.96
N GLY A 438 -13.77 -20.40 -5.13
CA GLY A 438 -12.75 -19.64 -5.86
C GLY A 438 -12.09 -18.51 -5.07
N CYS A 439 -12.50 -18.27 -3.82
CA CYS A 439 -11.77 -17.37 -2.92
C CYS A 439 -10.32 -17.85 -2.75
N LYS A 440 -9.35 -16.93 -2.88
CA LYS A 440 -7.92 -17.21 -2.73
C LYS A 440 -7.44 -16.77 -1.34
N ILE A 441 -6.75 -17.65 -0.64
CA ILE A 441 -6.17 -17.38 0.67
C ILE A 441 -4.65 -17.34 0.51
N VAL A 442 -4.05 -16.19 0.80
CA VAL A 442 -2.61 -15.96 0.74
C VAL A 442 -2.05 -16.11 2.14
N SER A 443 -1.06 -17.00 2.33
CA SER A 443 -0.44 -17.24 3.63
C SER A 443 1.04 -17.53 3.53
N LEU A 444 1.83 -17.22 4.57
CA LEU A 444 3.28 -17.53 4.58
C LEU A 444 3.56 -18.99 4.96
N LYS A 445 2.64 -19.63 5.68
CA LYS A 445 2.65 -21.08 5.93
C LYS A 445 1.40 -21.74 5.37
N SER A 446 1.57 -22.92 4.78
CA SER A 446 0.48 -23.74 4.28
C SER A 446 -0.46 -24.15 5.42
N PHE A 447 -1.77 -24.13 5.16
CA PHE A 447 -2.79 -24.71 6.03
C PHE A 447 -3.03 -26.20 5.76
N VAL A 448 -2.43 -26.74 4.68
CA VAL A 448 -2.53 -28.13 4.27
C VAL A 448 -1.23 -28.86 4.63
N ASN A 449 -1.35 -30.08 5.15
CA ASN A 449 -0.19 -30.90 5.48
C ASN A 449 0.34 -31.64 4.24
N ASP A 450 1.46 -31.18 3.67
CA ASP A 450 2.05 -31.78 2.45
C ASP A 450 2.91 -33.03 2.70
N GLN A 451 3.11 -33.43 3.96
CA GLN A 451 3.98 -34.55 4.35
C GLN A 451 3.37 -35.95 4.12
N GLY A 452 2.63 -36.14 3.01
CA GLY A 452 2.24 -37.45 2.48
C GLY A 452 1.25 -38.27 3.31
N THR A 453 0.96 -37.87 4.54
CA THR A 453 -0.04 -38.51 5.40
C THR A 453 -1.36 -37.80 5.18
N ARG A 454 -2.02 -38.10 4.05
CA ARG A 454 -3.42 -37.72 3.82
C ARG A 454 -4.28 -38.39 4.89
N ASN A 455 -4.34 -37.79 6.08
CA ASN A 455 -5.40 -38.11 7.01
C ASN A 455 -6.69 -37.70 6.31
N ALA A 456 -7.56 -38.66 6.02
CA ALA A 456 -8.86 -38.40 5.38
C ALA A 456 -9.73 -37.36 6.14
N ASN A 457 -9.34 -37.07 7.39
CA ASN A 457 -9.95 -36.08 8.29
C ASN A 457 -9.29 -34.68 8.23
N ASP A 458 -8.32 -34.43 7.35
CA ASP A 458 -7.76 -33.08 7.18
C ASP A 458 -8.73 -32.20 6.37
N ILE A 459 -9.50 -31.39 7.10
CA ILE A 459 -10.52 -30.48 6.57
C ILE A 459 -9.91 -29.57 5.50
N ALA A 460 -8.70 -29.05 5.73
CA ALA A 460 -8.04 -28.13 4.81
C ALA A 460 -7.76 -28.77 3.44
N SER A 461 -7.22 -30.00 3.44
CA SER A 461 -6.95 -30.78 2.22
C SER A 461 -8.20 -31.01 1.35
N ASN A 462 -9.37 -31.13 2.00
CA ASN A 462 -10.63 -31.40 1.31
C ASN A 462 -11.24 -30.14 0.68
N ILE A 463 -11.03 -28.96 1.26
CA ILE A 463 -11.68 -27.71 0.81
C ILE A 463 -10.74 -26.77 0.04
N LEU A 464 -9.42 -26.97 0.11
CA LEU A 464 -8.42 -26.10 -0.52
C LEU A 464 -7.62 -26.82 -1.61
N GLU A 465 -7.30 -26.09 -2.66
CA GLU A 465 -6.26 -26.41 -3.63
C GLU A 465 -5.09 -25.45 -3.43
N VAL A 466 -3.90 -25.98 -3.12
CA VAL A 466 -2.75 -25.16 -2.67
C VAL A 466 -1.71 -25.06 -3.77
N GLU A 467 -1.31 -23.82 -4.07
CA GLU A 467 -0.15 -23.49 -4.87
C GLU A 467 0.97 -23.01 -3.94
N HIS A 468 2.12 -23.67 -3.99
CA HIS A 468 3.32 -23.25 -3.26
C HIS A 468 4.17 -22.35 -4.12
N LEU A 469 4.48 -21.17 -3.60
CA LEU A 469 5.21 -20.13 -4.28
C LEU A 469 6.39 -19.66 -3.42
N THR A 470 7.32 -18.97 -4.06
CA THR A 470 8.47 -18.38 -3.40
C THR A 470 8.60 -16.91 -3.77
N TYR A 471 9.15 -16.12 -2.86
CA TYR A 471 9.62 -14.78 -3.13
C TYR A 471 11.14 -14.75 -2.98
N PRO A 472 11.86 -13.99 -3.84
CA PRO A 472 13.31 -13.96 -3.83
C PRO A 472 13.86 -13.10 -2.69
N ASP A 473 15.18 -13.10 -2.53
CA ASP A 473 15.90 -12.13 -1.71
C ASP A 473 15.61 -10.69 -2.20
N GLY A 474 15.80 -9.70 -1.33
CA GLY A 474 15.67 -8.28 -1.68
C GLY A 474 14.41 -7.62 -1.14
N GLY A 475 14.20 -7.72 0.18
CA GLY A 475 13.27 -6.87 0.93
C GLY A 475 11.77 -7.11 0.65
N TYR A 476 11.32 -8.36 0.50
CA TYR A 476 9.88 -8.67 0.37
C TYR A 476 9.13 -8.66 1.73
N VAL A 477 9.87 -8.78 2.83
CA VAL A 477 9.36 -8.76 4.20
C VAL A 477 10.28 -7.96 5.12
N SER A 478 9.75 -7.39 6.20
CA SER A 478 10.52 -6.46 7.05
C SER A 478 11.53 -7.11 8.00
N TRP A 479 11.45 -8.42 8.23
CA TRP A 479 12.27 -9.11 9.24
C TRP A 479 13.46 -9.91 8.67
N THR A 480 13.57 -10.03 7.35
CA THR A 480 14.69 -10.72 6.69
C THR A 480 14.86 -10.24 5.25
N ASN A 481 16.11 -10.16 4.79
CA ASN A 481 16.40 -9.88 3.38
C ASN A 481 16.45 -11.15 2.52
N ALA A 482 16.42 -12.33 3.15
CA ALA A 482 16.37 -13.60 2.45
C ALA A 482 14.97 -13.88 1.89
N GLY A 483 14.94 -14.59 0.77
CA GLY A 483 13.75 -15.12 0.16
C GLY A 483 13.06 -16.14 1.07
N GLY A 484 11.82 -16.43 0.72
CA GLY A 484 10.98 -17.31 1.51
C GLY A 484 9.85 -17.91 0.70
N ASN A 485 9.00 -18.63 1.39
CA ASN A 485 7.88 -19.34 0.79
C ASN A 485 6.57 -18.67 1.20
N PHE A 486 5.59 -18.76 0.32
CA PHE A 486 4.21 -18.43 0.62
C PHE A 486 3.29 -19.37 -0.18
N CYS A 487 2.02 -19.40 0.17
CA CYS A 487 1.04 -20.27 -0.44
C CYS A 487 -0.15 -19.44 -0.91
N ILE A 488 -0.74 -19.86 -2.02
CA ILE A 488 -2.07 -19.42 -2.45
C ILE A 488 -2.98 -20.63 -2.42
N SER A 489 -3.92 -20.64 -1.48
CA SER A 489 -4.91 -21.70 -1.34
C SER A 489 -6.24 -21.25 -1.94
N THR A 490 -6.72 -21.93 -2.98
CA THR A 490 -8.00 -21.63 -3.63
C THR A 490 -9.11 -22.50 -3.05
N LYS A 491 -10.23 -21.89 -2.65
CA LYS A 491 -11.41 -22.61 -2.17
C LYS A 491 -12.06 -23.42 -3.31
N LYS A 492 -12.07 -24.75 -3.14
CA LYS A 492 -12.70 -25.76 -4.00
C LYS A 492 -14.20 -25.81 -3.90
#